data_AF-A0A7V9UJV0-F1
#
_entry.id   AF-A0A7V9UJV0-F1
#
_cell.length_a   1.000
_cell.length_b   1.000
_cell.length_c   1.000
_cell.angle_alpha   90.00
_cell.angle_beta   90.00
_cell.angle_gamma   90.00
#
_symmetry.space_group_name_H-M   'P 1'
#
loop_
_entity.id
_entity.type
_entity.pdbx_description
1 polymer ?
#
loop_
_entity_poly.entity_id
_entity_poly.type
_entity_poly.pdbx_seq_one_letter_code
_entity_poly.pdbx_strand_id
1 'polypeptide(L)'
;MTETEGVVVEHNTVIQNGNIATAYGVANTGFVFRNNIVMHNQYGFVGDSRAPGADSLKAYFPGSIVTHNAIIGGDASIIKSRNMYPVSLKQIKLANPEGGDYKSRPESPLKKAGSDGQDIGCNFDVLSAAIAGVVRRS
;
A
#
# COMPACT_ATOMS: atom_id res chain seq x y z
N MET A 1 -20.11 15.75 9.68
CA MET A 1 -18.83 15.01 9.75
C MET A 1 -18.39 14.81 8.32
N THR A 2 -17.16 15.22 7.98
CA THR A 2 -16.71 15.33 6.58
C THR A 2 -16.53 13.95 5.96
N GLU A 3 -17.41 13.60 5.03
CA GLU A 3 -17.20 12.53 4.07
C GLU A 3 -15.91 12.86 3.30
N THR A 4 -14.97 11.93 3.25
CA THR A 4 -13.87 12.02 2.30
C THR A 4 -14.28 11.26 1.05
N GLU A 5 -14.47 11.97 -0.05
CA GLU A 5 -14.78 11.39 -1.35
C GLU A 5 -13.51 11.35 -2.20
N GLY A 6 -13.23 10.20 -2.83
CA GLY A 6 -12.21 10.12 -3.87
C GLY A 6 -10.76 10.13 -3.39
N VAL A 7 -10.48 9.68 -2.17
CA VAL A 7 -9.09 9.53 -1.69
C VAL A 7 -8.37 8.43 -2.48
N VAL A 8 -7.28 8.81 -3.15
CA VAL A 8 -6.39 7.89 -3.87
C VAL A 8 -5.05 7.83 -3.16
N VAL A 9 -4.64 6.62 -2.78
CA VAL A 9 -3.32 6.31 -2.23
C VAL A 9 -2.64 5.33 -3.17
N GLU A 10 -1.60 5.78 -3.87
CA GLU A 10 -0.88 4.96 -4.83
C GLU A 10 0.62 5.21 -4.89
N HIS A 11 1.38 4.18 -5.28
CA HIS A 11 2.85 4.21 -5.37
C HIS A 11 3.55 4.63 -4.07
N ASN A 12 3.05 4.16 -2.94
CA ASN A 12 3.70 4.36 -1.64
C ASN A 12 4.44 3.10 -1.19
N THR A 13 5.55 3.30 -0.48
CA THR A 13 6.21 2.25 0.30
C THR A 13 6.04 2.59 1.77
N VAL A 14 5.22 1.82 2.48
CA VAL A 14 4.90 2.04 3.89
C VAL A 14 5.35 0.84 4.70
N ILE A 15 6.30 1.07 5.60
CA ILE A 15 6.81 0.06 6.53
C ILE A 15 6.36 0.45 7.93
N GLN A 16 5.17 -0.01 8.29
CA GLN A 16 4.50 0.34 9.55
C GLN A 16 4.29 -0.89 10.44
N ASN A 17 4.06 -0.66 11.73
CA ASN A 17 3.72 -1.72 12.71
C ASN A 17 2.21 -1.80 13.01
N GLY A 18 1.43 -0.79 12.60
CA GLY A 18 -0.01 -0.72 12.79
C GLY A 18 -0.82 -1.23 11.60
N ASN A 19 -2.14 -1.04 11.67
CA ASN A 19 -3.05 -1.34 10.58
C ASN A 19 -2.72 -0.50 9.32
N ILE A 20 -3.03 -1.03 8.14
CA ILE A 20 -3.01 -0.27 6.87
C ILE A 20 -4.03 0.88 6.96
N ALA A 21 -5.22 0.59 7.48
CA ALA A 21 -6.23 1.60 7.80
C ALA A 21 -7.12 1.13 8.95
N THR A 22 -7.53 2.08 9.78
CA THR A 22 -8.56 1.90 10.81
C THR A 22 -9.72 2.85 10.49
N ALA A 23 -10.95 2.35 10.44
CA ALA A 23 -12.13 3.14 10.10
C ALA A 23 -13.23 3.05 11.16
N TYR A 24 -13.98 4.14 11.32
CA TYR A 24 -15.13 4.26 12.20
C TYR A 24 -16.06 5.36 11.68
N GLY A 25 -17.29 5.42 12.20
CA GLY A 25 -18.25 6.45 11.83
C GLY A 25 -18.89 6.23 10.45
N VAL A 26 -18.97 7.28 9.64
CA VAL A 26 -19.65 7.25 8.33
C VAL A 26 -18.74 6.64 7.27
N ALA A 27 -19.32 5.86 6.36
CA ALA A 27 -18.59 5.25 5.26
C ALA A 27 -18.03 6.30 4.29
N ASN A 28 -16.83 6.05 3.77
CA ASN A 28 -16.17 6.90 2.77
C ASN A 28 -16.24 6.22 1.40
N THR A 29 -16.69 6.94 0.38
CA THR A 29 -16.86 6.42 -0.99
C THR A 29 -15.69 6.81 -1.89
N GLY A 30 -15.49 6.04 -2.97
CA GLY A 30 -14.48 6.36 -3.98
C GLY A 30 -13.03 6.15 -3.53
N PHE A 31 -12.81 5.40 -2.45
CA PHE A 31 -11.46 5.10 -1.95
C PHE A 31 -10.70 4.19 -2.91
N VAL A 32 -9.50 4.61 -3.30
CA VAL A 32 -8.58 3.82 -4.14
C VAL A 32 -7.28 3.61 -3.39
N PHE A 33 -6.90 2.35 -3.21
CA PHE A 33 -5.65 1.94 -2.60
C PHE A 33 -4.95 0.94 -3.53
N ARG A 34 -3.98 1.42 -4.33
CA ARG A 34 -3.35 0.59 -5.35
C ARG A 34 -1.86 0.84 -5.52
N ASN A 35 -1.14 -0.12 -6.09
CA ASN A 35 0.29 0.04 -6.40
C ASN A 35 1.16 0.37 -5.16
N ASN A 36 0.72 0.02 -3.94
CA ASN A 36 1.47 0.29 -2.71
C ASN A 36 2.19 -0.96 -2.18
N ILE A 37 3.29 -0.75 -1.44
CA ILE A 37 3.89 -1.76 -0.56
C ILE A 37 3.47 -1.42 0.88
N VAL A 38 2.84 -2.37 1.57
CA VAL A 38 2.38 -2.18 2.95
C VAL A 38 2.52 -3.45 3.79
N MET A 39 2.67 -3.30 5.10
CA MET A 39 2.62 -4.42 6.03
C MET A 39 1.16 -4.77 6.39
N HIS A 40 0.76 -6.03 6.39
CA HIS A 40 -0.56 -6.45 6.88
C HIS A 40 -0.67 -6.28 8.39
N ASN A 41 0.38 -6.67 9.13
CA ASN A 41 0.42 -6.70 10.58
C ASN A 41 -0.78 -7.48 11.16
N GLN A 42 -1.37 -7.00 12.25
CA GLN A 42 -2.41 -7.73 12.97
C GLN A 42 -3.73 -7.81 12.18
N TYR A 43 -4.14 -6.73 11.49
CA TYR A 43 -5.46 -6.67 10.86
C TYR A 43 -5.48 -6.07 9.44
N GLY A 44 -4.43 -5.40 8.98
CA GLY A 44 -4.43 -4.71 7.70
C GLY A 44 -5.49 -3.60 7.66
N PHE A 45 -6.62 -3.85 6.98
CA PHE A 45 -7.78 -2.94 7.00
C PHE A 45 -8.75 -3.40 8.08
N VAL A 46 -9.11 -2.54 9.03
CA VAL A 46 -10.08 -2.89 10.07
C VAL A 46 -11.02 -1.74 10.41
N GLY A 47 -12.27 -2.06 10.64
CA GLY A 47 -13.32 -1.12 11.03
C GLY A 47 -13.83 -1.41 12.44
N ASP A 48 -14.38 -0.39 13.08
CA ASP A 48 -15.03 -0.54 14.38
C ASP A 48 -16.13 -1.61 14.33
N SER A 49 -16.11 -2.53 15.28
CA SER A 49 -17.06 -3.66 15.38
C SER A 49 -17.19 -4.50 14.08
N ARG A 50 -16.13 -4.59 13.27
CA ARG A 50 -16.08 -5.36 12.02
C ARG A 50 -14.90 -6.32 11.97
N ALA A 51 -15.01 -7.35 11.12
CA ALA A 51 -13.91 -8.26 10.86
C ALA A 51 -12.87 -7.59 9.93
N PRO A 52 -11.57 -7.88 10.09
CA PRO A 52 -10.53 -7.37 9.21
C PRO A 52 -10.75 -7.69 7.73
N GLY A 53 -10.23 -6.83 6.85
CA GLY A 53 -10.25 -7.04 5.41
C GLY A 53 -11.59 -6.69 4.75
N ALA A 54 -12.11 -7.63 3.97
CA ALA A 54 -13.28 -7.41 3.11
C ALA A 54 -14.54 -6.91 3.86
N ASP A 55 -14.80 -7.40 5.08
CA ASP A 55 -15.96 -6.95 5.87
C ASP A 55 -15.84 -5.47 6.25
N SER A 56 -14.68 -5.08 6.79
CA SER A 56 -14.36 -3.68 7.12
C SER A 56 -14.36 -2.78 5.88
N LEU A 57 -13.78 -3.23 4.77
CA LEU A 57 -13.78 -2.48 3.50
C LEU A 57 -15.21 -2.30 2.97
N LYS A 58 -16.07 -3.32 3.05
CA LYS A 58 -17.47 -3.21 2.61
C LYS A 58 -18.27 -2.23 3.48
N ALA A 59 -18.02 -2.20 4.79
CA ALA A 59 -18.73 -1.33 5.71
C ALA A 59 -18.31 0.13 5.62
N TYR A 60 -17.00 0.40 5.55
CA TYR A 60 -16.45 1.75 5.68
C TYR A 60 -15.84 2.34 4.41
N PHE A 61 -15.59 1.51 3.39
CA PHE A 61 -15.07 1.92 2.09
C PHE A 61 -15.84 1.24 0.95
N PRO A 62 -17.19 1.38 0.90
CA PRO A 62 -18.01 0.71 -0.10
C PRO A 62 -17.58 1.10 -1.51
N GLY A 63 -17.42 0.10 -2.38
CA GLY A 63 -16.96 0.30 -3.76
C GLY A 63 -15.47 0.61 -3.90
N SER A 64 -14.68 0.47 -2.83
CA SER A 64 -13.25 0.74 -2.88
C SER A 64 -12.49 -0.15 -3.87
N ILE A 65 -11.45 0.42 -4.46
CA ILE A 65 -10.52 -0.28 -5.34
C ILE A 65 -9.25 -0.55 -4.55
N VAL A 66 -9.11 -1.76 -4.02
CA VAL A 66 -7.89 -2.21 -3.32
C VAL A 66 -7.19 -3.26 -4.17
N THR A 67 -6.21 -2.88 -4.99
CA THR A 67 -5.63 -3.78 -6.01
C THR A 67 -4.17 -3.46 -6.35
N HIS A 68 -3.42 -4.41 -6.91
CA HIS A 68 -2.02 -4.25 -7.32
C HIS A 68 -1.12 -3.75 -6.18
N ASN A 69 -1.43 -4.09 -4.93
CA ASN A 69 -0.56 -3.81 -3.79
C ASN A 69 0.30 -5.04 -3.46
N ALA A 70 1.47 -4.82 -2.86
CA ALA A 70 2.19 -5.85 -2.14
C ALA A 70 1.85 -5.74 -0.66
N ILE A 71 1.00 -6.65 -0.17
CA ILE A 71 0.52 -6.69 1.22
C ILE A 71 1.33 -7.75 1.96
N ILE A 72 2.39 -7.31 2.64
CA ILE A 72 3.38 -8.18 3.26
C ILE A 72 2.79 -8.87 4.50
N GLY A 73 2.87 -10.20 4.55
CA GLY A 73 2.33 -11.01 5.65
C GLY A 73 0.80 -11.12 5.66
N GLY A 74 0.12 -10.63 4.62
CA GLY A 74 -1.32 -10.81 4.45
C GLY A 74 -1.67 -12.10 3.72
N ASP A 75 -2.97 -12.33 3.51
CA ASP A 75 -3.49 -13.49 2.79
C ASP A 75 -4.55 -13.10 1.74
N ALA A 76 -4.56 -13.82 0.62
CA ALA A 76 -5.46 -13.55 -0.51
C ALA A 76 -6.94 -13.83 -0.21
N SER A 77 -7.24 -14.62 0.82
CA SER A 77 -8.62 -14.83 1.29
C SER A 77 -9.23 -13.58 1.91
N ILE A 78 -8.40 -12.65 2.40
CA ILE A 78 -8.82 -11.43 3.10
C ILE A 78 -9.35 -10.37 2.12
N ILE A 79 -8.67 -10.19 0.98
CA ILE A 79 -9.07 -9.27 -0.10
C ILE A 79 -8.85 -9.96 -1.44
N LYS A 80 -9.92 -10.45 -2.06
CA LYS A 80 -9.86 -11.25 -3.30
C LYS A 80 -9.72 -10.37 -4.56
N SER A 81 -8.65 -9.61 -4.66
CA SER A 81 -8.32 -8.78 -5.83
C SER A 81 -6.89 -9.07 -6.31
N ARG A 82 -6.43 -8.38 -7.37
CA ARG A 82 -5.08 -8.54 -7.93
C ARG A 82 -3.98 -7.94 -7.03
N ASN A 83 -3.93 -8.30 -5.75
CA ASN A 83 -2.82 -7.97 -4.86
C ASN A 83 -1.81 -9.13 -4.80
N MET A 84 -0.58 -8.80 -4.41
CA MET A 84 0.45 -9.75 -4.05
C MET A 84 0.49 -9.91 -2.53
N TYR A 85 0.70 -11.14 -2.07
CA TYR A 85 0.75 -11.49 -0.64
C TYR A 85 2.07 -12.19 -0.28
N PRO A 86 3.21 -11.51 -0.43
CA PRO A 86 4.50 -12.06 0.00
C PRO A 86 4.54 -12.19 1.53
N VAL A 87 5.16 -13.25 2.05
CA VAL A 87 5.23 -13.49 3.50
C VAL A 87 6.21 -12.56 4.22
N SER A 88 7.14 -11.92 3.50
CA SER A 88 8.13 -11.00 4.07
C SER A 88 8.71 -10.04 3.04
N LEU A 89 9.36 -8.97 3.52
CA LEU A 89 10.09 -8.01 2.68
C LEU A 89 11.21 -8.68 1.86
N LYS A 90 11.76 -9.82 2.32
CA LYS A 90 12.80 -10.56 1.58
C LYS A 90 12.29 -11.05 0.23
N GLN A 91 11.03 -11.46 0.14
CA GLN A 91 10.45 -12.00 -1.11
C GLN A 91 10.24 -10.94 -2.20
N ILE A 92 10.10 -9.67 -1.81
CA ILE A 92 9.96 -8.56 -2.76
C ILE A 92 11.31 -7.96 -3.15
N LYS A 93 12.44 -8.49 -2.64
CA LYS A 93 13.81 -8.16 -3.06
C LYS A 93 14.09 -6.66 -3.09
N LEU A 94 13.87 -5.98 -1.96
CA LEU A 94 14.35 -4.60 -1.76
C LEU A 94 15.87 -4.58 -1.59
N ALA A 95 16.50 -3.42 -1.83
CA ALA A 95 17.95 -3.26 -1.81
C ALA A 95 18.57 -3.49 -0.42
N ASN A 96 18.16 -2.72 0.59
CA ASN A 96 18.58 -2.88 1.98
C ASN A 96 17.51 -2.36 2.96
N PRO A 97 16.40 -3.10 3.15
CA PRO A 97 15.29 -2.64 3.99
C PRO A 97 15.65 -2.47 5.46
N GLU A 98 16.66 -3.19 5.97
CA GLU A 98 17.16 -3.04 7.35
C GLU A 98 17.96 -1.74 7.53
N GLY A 99 18.63 -1.29 6.46
CA GLY A 99 19.32 0.01 6.42
C GLY A 99 18.48 1.15 5.85
N GLY A 100 17.17 0.96 5.64
CA GLY A 100 16.26 1.99 5.14
C GLY A 100 16.25 2.22 3.62
N ASP A 101 16.98 1.42 2.84
CA ASP A 101 16.92 1.45 1.39
C ASP A 101 15.83 0.50 0.88
N TYR A 102 14.67 1.07 0.63
CA TYR A 102 13.49 0.36 0.15
C TYR A 102 13.33 0.39 -1.38
N LYS A 103 14.39 0.72 -2.12
CA LYS A 103 14.36 0.64 -3.58
C LYS A 103 14.20 -0.81 -4.03
N SER A 104 13.29 -1.06 -4.96
CA SER A 104 13.13 -2.37 -5.58
C SER A 104 14.36 -2.72 -6.42
N ARG A 105 14.88 -3.94 -6.27
CA ARG A 105 15.95 -4.44 -7.13
C ARG A 105 15.41 -4.80 -8.52
N PRO A 106 16.25 -4.86 -9.57
CA PRO A 106 15.80 -5.26 -10.91
C PRO A 106 15.05 -6.59 -10.96
N GLU A 107 15.40 -7.53 -10.08
CA GLU A 107 14.78 -8.87 -10.06
C GLU A 107 13.56 -8.98 -9.14
N SER A 108 13.13 -7.84 -8.60
CA SER A 108 11.97 -7.76 -7.72
C SER A 108 10.71 -8.14 -8.49
N PRO A 109 9.82 -8.96 -7.89
CA PRO A 109 8.52 -9.26 -8.49
C PRO A 109 7.60 -8.02 -8.54
N LEU A 110 8.00 -6.90 -7.94
CA LEU A 110 7.27 -5.64 -7.99
C LEU A 110 7.47 -4.89 -9.31
N LYS A 111 8.48 -5.27 -10.11
CA LYS A 111 8.82 -4.57 -11.36
C LYS A 111 7.69 -4.71 -12.37
N LYS A 112 7.21 -3.56 -12.89
CA LYS A 112 6.08 -3.48 -13.86
C LYS A 112 4.80 -4.20 -13.42
N ALA A 113 4.64 -4.47 -12.13
CA ALA A 113 3.48 -5.19 -11.59
C ALA A 113 2.33 -4.25 -11.19
N GLY A 114 2.55 -2.93 -11.26
CA GLY A 114 1.53 -1.93 -11.02
C GLY A 114 0.43 -1.98 -12.08
N SER A 115 -0.76 -1.52 -11.71
CA SER A 115 -1.92 -1.43 -12.60
C SER A 115 -1.71 -0.55 -13.84
N ASP A 116 -0.68 0.29 -13.81
CA ASP A 116 -0.26 1.22 -14.86
C ASP A 116 1.03 0.76 -15.59
N GLY A 117 1.51 -0.45 -15.31
CA GLY A 117 2.76 -0.98 -15.86
C GLY A 117 4.03 -0.42 -15.21
N GLN A 118 3.92 0.42 -14.18
CA GLN A 118 5.05 0.84 -13.34
C GLN A 118 5.30 -0.17 -12.22
N ASP A 119 6.32 0.09 -11.41
CA ASP A 119 6.61 -0.73 -10.25
C ASP A 119 5.57 -0.49 -9.14
N ILE A 120 5.26 -1.54 -8.37
CA ILE A 120 4.53 -1.39 -7.11
C ILE A 120 5.47 -0.75 -6.07
N GLY A 121 4.98 0.27 -5.38
CA GLY A 121 5.71 1.03 -4.37
C GLY A 121 6.25 2.37 -4.88
N CYS A 122 6.99 3.07 -4.01
CA CYS A 122 7.58 4.36 -4.31
C CYS A 122 8.67 4.25 -5.38
N ASN A 123 8.66 5.19 -6.33
CA ASN A 123 9.75 5.38 -7.27
C ASN A 123 10.89 6.19 -6.62
N PHE A 124 11.83 5.47 -6.01
CA PHE A 124 12.97 6.07 -5.31
C PHE A 124 13.94 6.84 -6.23
N ASP A 125 14.00 6.52 -7.52
CA ASP A 125 14.84 7.27 -8.47
C ASP A 125 14.28 8.66 -8.74
N VAL A 126 12.97 8.75 -8.99
CA VAL A 126 12.27 10.03 -9.15
C VAL A 126 12.30 10.83 -7.84
N LEU A 127 12.06 10.18 -6.71
CA LEU A 127 12.11 10.82 -5.39
C LEU A 127 13.50 11.41 -5.11
N SER A 128 14.57 10.63 -5.33
CA SER A 128 15.95 11.08 -5.10
C SER A 128 16.33 12.23 -6.02
N ALA A 129 15.94 12.17 -7.30
CA ALA A 129 16.16 13.26 -8.24
C ALA A 129 15.44 14.56 -7.83
N ALA A 130 14.20 14.46 -7.35
CA ALA A 130 13.44 15.61 -6.86
C ALA A 130 14.09 16.25 -5.62
N ILE A 131 14.52 15.44 -4.65
CA ILE A 131 15.17 15.93 -3.42
C ILE A 131 16.54 16.55 -3.72
N ALA A 132 17.33 15.96 -4.61
CA ALA A 132 18.62 16.53 -5.02
C ALA A 132 18.48 17.93 -5.63
N GLY A 133 17.36 18.22 -6.29
CA GLY A 133 17.02 19.55 -6.81
C GLY A 133 16.63 20.58 -5.74
N VAL A 134 16.20 20.15 -4.55
CA VAL A 134 15.79 21.04 -3.45
C VAL A 134 16.99 21.52 -2.63
N VAL A 135 18.02 20.70 -2.48
CA VAL A 135 19.25 21.05 -1.73
C VAL A 135 20.10 22.11 -2.47
N ARG A 136 19.79 22.43 -3.72
CA ARG A 136 20.47 23.47 -4.54
C ARG A 136 19.73 24.82 -4.57
N ARG A 137 19.32 25.34 -3.41
CA ARG A 137 18.96 26.76 -3.28
C ARG A 137 19.91 27.43 -2.27
N SER A 138 21.03 27.92 -2.78
CA SER A 138 21.95 28.86 -2.10
C SER A 138 21.96 30.17 -2.86
#